data_AF-A0A3M1ML77-F1
#
_entry.id   AF-A0A3M1ML77-F1
#
_cell.length_a   1.000
_cell.length_b   1.000
_cell.length_c   1.000
_cell.angle_alpha   90.00
_cell.angle_beta   90.00
_cell.angle_gamma   90.00
#
_symmetry.space_group_name_H-M   'P 1'
#
loop_
_entity.id
_entity.type
_entity.pdbx_description
1 polymer ?
#
loop_
_entity_poly.entity_id
_entity_poly.type
_entity_poly.pdbx_seq_one_letter_code
_entity_poly.pdbx_strand_id
1 'polypeptide(L)'
;MQQREPGAAVRGWTALALLAVGGWWLAAVVVSARTYLMMGYATVGAKVPRLEPFLTSSAAWGFAGAIGLVWWLLVRKQVERFLPAAIHAIRLLAVAAAPGGLYVLRALGWSAIPPTYWEPLWISAWTGASFFHATWRQDWGTRLSHRAGLLAAALLSLGIGGWWYGQSLYYYRHYQLGYNDFGHFLQRVANTAAGRGWLLESPVLPPFWDHFNPGLLLLVPAWWAVPSVHLAFGLQAVSLACGGVLVHRLARAMGGSPWGALAWSVAWLAQPAAGQMNLAYTYGWHPVSVALPLLLVAILCVLRRRIGWALLAGVLASSMQEDVIVVTACFCATASWVAWRQSKSLTGQWMGISGWSWAAGAALAGLVFLAVYQFSGLAEFQTGRFVALGDTPLQILFSPVLRPAAFWGELLRPTKLAYLLSLTLPCFLPTLVRGWRILIATGPPLLVLLVWDHLPASSLAFQ
;
A
#
# COMPACT_ATOMS: atom_id res chain seq x y z
N MET A 1 -46.46 -24.69 -8.13
CA MET A 1 -45.30 -23.78 -8.17
C MET A 1 -44.34 -24.27 -9.24
N GLN A 2 -44.33 -23.62 -10.40
CA GLN A 2 -43.47 -23.98 -11.54
C GLN A 2 -41.99 -23.83 -11.17
N GLN A 3 -41.22 -24.91 -11.32
CA GLN A 3 -39.77 -24.86 -11.38
C GLN A 3 -39.38 -24.02 -12.61
N ARG A 4 -39.02 -22.74 -12.41
CA ARG A 4 -38.43 -21.91 -13.47
C ARG A 4 -37.16 -22.60 -13.95
N GLU A 5 -37.08 -22.88 -15.25
CA GLU A 5 -35.91 -23.50 -15.85
C GLU A 5 -34.63 -22.71 -15.50
N PRO A 6 -33.60 -23.35 -14.92
CA PRO A 6 -32.35 -22.69 -14.56
C PRO A 6 -31.68 -21.97 -15.75
N GLY A 7 -31.97 -22.39 -16.99
CA GLY A 7 -31.42 -21.80 -18.21
C GLY A 7 -31.81 -20.35 -18.51
N ALA A 8 -32.98 -19.87 -18.08
CA ALA A 8 -33.36 -18.47 -18.28
C ALA A 8 -32.64 -17.54 -17.30
N ALA A 9 -32.53 -17.96 -16.04
CA ALA A 9 -31.85 -17.19 -15.00
C ALA A 9 -30.33 -17.09 -15.24
N VAL A 10 -29.69 -18.20 -15.65
CA VAL A 10 -28.26 -18.22 -16.02
C VAL A 10 -27.98 -17.27 -17.19
N ARG A 11 -28.84 -17.26 -18.22
CA ARG A 11 -28.72 -16.32 -19.36
C ARG A 11 -28.81 -14.86 -18.91
N GLY A 12 -29.77 -14.53 -18.04
CA GLY A 12 -29.92 -13.18 -17.49
C GLY A 12 -28.69 -12.70 -16.72
N TRP A 13 -28.14 -13.53 -15.82
CA TRP A 13 -26.94 -13.18 -15.06
C TRP A 13 -25.68 -13.11 -15.92
N THR A 14 -25.58 -13.94 -16.96
CA THR A 14 -24.49 -13.86 -17.94
C THR A 14 -24.51 -12.54 -18.69
N ALA A 15 -25.68 -12.12 -19.18
CA ALA A 15 -25.84 -10.82 -19.85
C ALA A 15 -25.49 -9.66 -18.90
N LEU A 16 -25.95 -9.71 -17.65
CA LEU A 16 -25.63 -8.69 -16.65
C LEU A 16 -24.14 -8.65 -16.32
N ALA A 17 -23.46 -9.81 -16.24
CA ALA A 17 -22.03 -9.88 -16.00
C ALA A 17 -21.24 -9.22 -17.15
N LEU A 18 -21.61 -9.49 -18.40
CA LEU A 18 -20.99 -8.86 -19.57
C LEU A 18 -21.20 -7.34 -19.59
N LEU A 19 -22.42 -6.88 -19.27
CA LEU A 19 -22.72 -5.45 -19.14
C LEU A 19 -21.92 -4.81 -18.00
N ALA A 20 -21.81 -5.48 -16.85
CA ALA A 20 -21.03 -5.01 -15.72
C ALA A 20 -19.54 -4.88 -16.05
N VAL A 21 -18.95 -5.87 -16.74
CA VAL A 21 -17.57 -5.84 -17.21
C VAL A 21 -17.36 -4.72 -18.23
N GLY A 22 -18.25 -4.58 -19.23
CA GLY A 22 -18.15 -3.52 -20.23
C GLY A 22 -18.25 -2.11 -19.62
N GLY A 23 -19.19 -1.90 -18.71
CA GLY A 23 -19.36 -0.63 -18.01
C GLY A 23 -18.18 -0.32 -17.08
N TRP A 24 -17.68 -1.31 -16.35
CA TRP A 24 -16.51 -1.16 -15.48
C TRP A 24 -15.25 -0.87 -16.29
N TRP A 25 -15.07 -1.53 -17.44
CA TRP A 25 -13.93 -1.31 -18.32
C TRP A 25 -13.92 0.13 -18.85
N LEU A 26 -15.06 0.64 -19.30
CA LEU A 26 -15.22 2.05 -19.67
C LEU A 26 -14.86 2.97 -18.50
N ALA A 27 -15.37 2.69 -17.30
CA ALA A 27 -15.06 3.47 -16.10
C ALA A 27 -13.56 3.50 -15.81
N ALA A 28 -12.88 2.35 -15.87
CA ALA A 28 -11.45 2.22 -15.59
C ALA A 28 -10.59 2.99 -16.59
N VAL A 29 -10.90 2.88 -17.88
CA VAL A 29 -10.24 3.62 -18.96
C VAL A 29 -10.41 5.13 -18.76
N VAL A 30 -11.65 5.59 -18.54
CA VAL A 30 -11.96 7.01 -18.42
C VAL A 30 -11.31 7.63 -17.18
N VAL A 31 -11.30 6.91 -16.06
CA VAL A 31 -10.62 7.35 -14.83
C VAL A 31 -9.12 7.43 -15.08
N SER A 32 -8.53 6.40 -15.70
CA SER A 32 -7.07 6.34 -15.93
C SER A 32 -6.57 7.38 -16.95
N ALA A 33 -7.43 7.87 -17.84
CA ALA A 33 -7.08 8.88 -18.84
C ALA A 33 -7.00 10.32 -18.27
N ARG A 34 -7.26 10.53 -16.98
CA ARG A 34 -7.27 11.86 -16.36
C ARG A 34 -5.98 12.16 -15.62
N THR A 35 -5.68 13.45 -15.52
CA THR A 35 -4.59 13.96 -14.68
C THR A 35 -5.09 14.23 -13.27
N TYR A 36 -4.42 13.62 -12.29
CA TYR A 36 -4.72 13.78 -10.87
C TYR A 36 -3.60 14.52 -10.16
N LEU A 37 -3.96 15.57 -9.41
CA LEU A 37 -3.05 16.22 -8.49
C LEU A 37 -3.11 15.47 -7.15
N MET A 38 -2.20 14.50 -6.98
CA MET A 38 -2.18 13.61 -5.81
C MET A 38 -1.90 14.33 -4.48
N MET A 39 -1.21 15.47 -4.50
CA MET A 39 -0.94 16.25 -3.29
C MET A 39 -2.21 16.90 -2.72
N GLY A 40 -3.13 17.34 -3.60
CA GLY A 40 -4.40 17.95 -3.22
C GLY A 40 -5.61 17.03 -3.37
N TYR A 41 -5.42 15.78 -3.80
CA TYR A 41 -6.49 14.85 -4.20
C TYR A 41 -7.53 15.51 -5.12
N ALA A 42 -7.03 16.23 -6.13
CA ALA A 42 -7.86 16.95 -7.09
C ALA A 42 -7.71 16.37 -8.50
N THR A 43 -8.73 16.57 -9.34
CA THR A 43 -8.66 16.26 -10.77
C THR A 43 -8.35 17.54 -11.53
N VAL A 44 -7.28 17.56 -12.30
CA VAL A 44 -6.89 18.74 -13.08
C VAL A 44 -7.61 18.72 -14.42
N GLY A 45 -8.45 19.74 -14.64
CA GLY A 45 -9.00 20.17 -15.94
C GLY A 45 -9.31 19.06 -16.95
N ALA A 46 -10.50 18.45 -16.84
CA ALA A 46 -11.04 17.60 -17.88
C ALA A 46 -11.60 18.44 -19.04
N LYS A 47 -10.75 19.06 -19.87
CA LYS A 47 -11.12 19.26 -21.27
C LYS A 47 -10.80 17.98 -22.01
N VAL A 48 -11.50 16.90 -21.65
CA VAL A 48 -11.41 15.63 -22.38
C VAL A 48 -12.31 15.81 -23.61
N PRO A 49 -11.78 15.84 -24.85
CA PRO A 49 -12.60 15.66 -26.04
C PRO A 49 -13.49 14.43 -25.86
N ARG A 50 -14.72 14.47 -26.38
CA ARG A 50 -15.76 13.42 -26.19
C ARG A 50 -15.32 11.98 -26.51
N LEU A 51 -14.16 11.78 -27.15
CA LEU A 51 -13.62 10.47 -27.57
C LEU A 51 -12.18 10.20 -27.11
N GLU A 52 -11.52 11.12 -26.41
CA GLU A 52 -10.09 11.00 -26.08
C GLU A 52 -9.68 9.74 -25.28
N PRO A 53 -10.49 9.21 -24.33
CA PRO A 53 -10.13 7.99 -23.62
C PRO A 53 -9.87 6.80 -24.57
N PHE A 54 -10.54 6.77 -25.73
CA PHE A 54 -10.40 5.73 -26.75
C PHE A 54 -9.16 5.93 -27.64
N LEU A 55 -8.56 7.11 -27.62
CA LEU A 55 -7.48 7.50 -28.53
C LEU A 55 -6.12 7.66 -27.84
N THR A 56 -6.07 7.92 -26.54
CA THR A 56 -4.82 8.37 -25.87
C THR A 56 -4.16 7.35 -24.94
N SER A 57 -4.84 6.30 -24.48
CA SER A 57 -4.26 5.36 -23.51
C SER A 57 -4.51 3.89 -23.85
N SER A 58 -3.91 3.43 -24.97
CA SER A 58 -3.94 2.00 -25.36
C SER A 58 -3.48 1.06 -24.24
N ALA A 59 -2.58 1.52 -23.37
CA ALA A 59 -2.14 0.79 -22.18
C ALA A 59 -3.28 0.63 -21.14
N ALA A 60 -4.02 1.69 -20.82
CA ALA A 60 -5.16 1.60 -19.91
C ALA A 60 -6.26 0.69 -20.47
N TRP A 61 -6.50 0.77 -21.79
CA TRP A 61 -7.43 -0.12 -22.50
C TRP A 61 -7.05 -1.59 -22.35
N GLY A 62 -5.81 -1.94 -22.70
CA GLY A 62 -5.31 -3.30 -22.65
C GLY A 62 -5.31 -3.85 -21.22
N PHE A 63 -4.84 -3.04 -20.25
CA PHE A 63 -4.81 -3.45 -18.85
C PHE A 63 -6.21 -3.67 -18.27
N ALA A 64 -7.11 -2.69 -18.43
CA ALA A 64 -8.48 -2.83 -17.93
C ALA A 64 -9.20 -3.99 -18.65
N GLY A 65 -8.99 -4.17 -19.95
CA GLY A 65 -9.56 -5.29 -20.71
C GLY A 65 -9.08 -6.65 -20.20
N ALA A 66 -7.79 -6.79 -19.91
CA ALA A 66 -7.22 -8.01 -19.33
C ALA A 66 -7.79 -8.33 -17.95
N ILE A 67 -7.90 -7.33 -17.06
CA ILE A 67 -8.48 -7.49 -15.73
C ILE A 67 -9.97 -7.86 -15.82
N GLY A 68 -10.73 -7.23 -16.72
CA GLY A 68 -12.13 -7.55 -16.97
C GLY A 68 -12.32 -8.98 -17.49
N LEU A 69 -11.45 -9.43 -18.39
CA LEU A 69 -11.45 -10.81 -18.90
C LEU A 69 -11.14 -11.81 -17.79
N VAL A 70 -10.11 -11.56 -16.98
CA VAL A 70 -9.78 -12.43 -15.83
C VAL A 70 -10.97 -12.54 -14.88
N TRP A 71 -11.59 -11.42 -14.53
CA TRP A 71 -12.78 -11.41 -13.69
C TRP A 71 -13.93 -12.22 -14.31
N TRP A 72 -14.18 -12.07 -15.62
CA TRP A 72 -15.21 -12.82 -16.33
C TRP A 72 -14.93 -14.33 -16.30
N LEU A 73 -13.69 -14.73 -16.59
CA LEU A 73 -13.28 -16.14 -16.60
C LEU A 73 -13.42 -16.79 -15.24
N LEU A 74 -13.18 -16.03 -14.17
CA LEU A 74 -13.47 -16.40 -12.80
C LEU A 74 -14.98 -16.62 -12.65
N VAL A 75 -15.79 -15.57 -12.79
CA VAL A 75 -17.20 -15.57 -12.40
C VAL A 75 -18.10 -16.44 -13.31
N ARG A 76 -17.78 -16.65 -14.59
CA ARG A 76 -18.66 -17.36 -15.54
C ARG A 76 -19.09 -18.76 -15.06
N LYS A 77 -18.14 -19.56 -14.54
CA LYS A 77 -18.43 -20.92 -14.05
C LYS A 77 -19.28 -20.90 -12.78
N GLN A 78 -19.14 -19.85 -11.97
CA GLN A 78 -19.95 -19.69 -10.77
C GLN A 78 -21.38 -19.24 -11.11
N VAL A 79 -21.56 -18.45 -12.17
CA VAL A 79 -22.87 -18.07 -12.71
C VAL A 79 -23.61 -19.29 -13.28
N GLU A 80 -22.91 -20.14 -14.04
CA GLU A 80 -23.45 -21.42 -14.54
C GLU A 80 -23.95 -22.31 -13.40
N ARG A 81 -23.27 -22.27 -12.25
CA ARG A 81 -23.64 -23.00 -11.02
C ARG A 81 -24.60 -22.23 -10.10
N PHE A 82 -25.03 -21.03 -10.51
CA PHE A 82 -25.90 -20.15 -9.76
C PHE A 82 -25.44 -19.84 -8.32
N LEU A 83 -24.13 -19.69 -8.11
CA LEU A 83 -23.58 -19.46 -6.78
C LEU A 83 -23.89 -18.02 -6.30
N PRO A 84 -24.34 -17.84 -5.05
CA PRO A 84 -24.61 -16.51 -4.49
C PRO A 84 -23.40 -15.57 -4.58
N ALA A 85 -22.18 -16.08 -4.44
CA ALA A 85 -20.95 -15.29 -4.51
C ALA A 85 -20.78 -14.58 -5.87
N ALA A 86 -21.12 -15.25 -6.97
CA ALA A 86 -21.08 -14.67 -8.31
C ALA A 86 -22.08 -13.54 -8.49
N ILE A 87 -23.30 -13.74 -8.01
CA ILE A 87 -24.36 -12.73 -8.07
C ILE A 87 -23.93 -11.46 -7.32
N HIS A 88 -23.35 -11.62 -6.12
CA HIS A 88 -22.82 -10.49 -5.37
C HIS A 88 -21.66 -9.81 -6.09
N ALA A 89 -20.70 -10.59 -6.63
CA ALA A 89 -19.58 -10.05 -7.39
C ALA A 89 -20.05 -9.23 -8.62
N ILE A 90 -21.03 -9.73 -9.38
CA ILE A 90 -21.61 -9.03 -10.55
C ILE A 90 -22.23 -7.71 -10.13
N ARG A 91 -23.06 -7.71 -9.08
CA ARG A 91 -23.70 -6.49 -8.56
C ARG A 91 -22.67 -5.46 -8.14
N LEU A 92 -21.63 -5.87 -7.42
CA LEU A 92 -20.55 -4.98 -6.98
C LEU A 92 -19.76 -4.40 -8.17
N LEU A 93 -19.51 -5.20 -9.21
CA LEU A 93 -18.83 -4.72 -10.41
C LEU A 93 -19.73 -3.73 -11.20
N ALA A 94 -21.02 -3.99 -11.26
CA ALA A 94 -21.98 -3.06 -11.87
C ALA A 94 -22.03 -1.72 -11.11
N VAL A 95 -21.94 -1.75 -9.77
CA VAL A 95 -21.79 -0.54 -8.95
C VAL A 95 -20.46 0.16 -9.25
N ALA A 96 -19.36 -0.58 -9.41
CA ALA A 96 -18.06 -0.04 -9.79
C ALA A 96 -18.07 0.68 -11.15
N ALA A 97 -18.98 0.31 -12.05
CA ALA A 97 -19.14 0.91 -13.38
C ALA A 97 -19.76 2.32 -13.39
N ALA A 98 -20.26 2.82 -12.26
CA ALA A 98 -20.96 4.11 -12.19
C ALA A 98 -20.18 5.30 -12.82
N PRO A 99 -18.85 5.46 -12.64
CA PRO A 99 -18.09 6.52 -13.31
C PRO A 99 -18.14 6.45 -14.85
N GLY A 100 -18.25 5.25 -15.42
CA GLY A 100 -18.45 5.06 -16.86
C GLY A 100 -19.80 5.59 -17.34
N GLY A 101 -20.86 5.35 -16.57
CA GLY A 101 -22.19 5.92 -16.84
C GLY A 101 -22.21 7.44 -16.75
N LEU A 102 -21.58 8.01 -15.70
CA LEU A 102 -21.44 9.47 -15.56
C LEU A 102 -20.65 10.09 -16.71
N TYR A 103 -19.62 9.40 -17.20
CA TYR A 103 -18.89 9.83 -18.39
C TYR A 103 -19.78 9.91 -19.63
N VAL A 104 -20.62 8.90 -19.89
CA VAL A 104 -21.57 8.92 -21.01
C VAL A 104 -22.53 10.11 -20.88
N LEU A 105 -23.09 10.34 -19.69
CA LEU A 105 -23.99 11.48 -19.46
C LEU A 105 -23.28 12.82 -19.69
N ARG A 106 -22.03 12.97 -19.21
CA ARG A 106 -21.21 14.17 -19.46
C ARG A 106 -20.92 14.37 -20.94
N ALA A 107 -20.62 13.29 -21.68
CA ALA A 107 -20.40 13.35 -23.12
C ALA A 107 -21.66 13.79 -23.89
N LEU A 108 -22.85 13.45 -23.38
CA LEU A 108 -24.16 13.90 -23.88
C LEU A 108 -24.53 15.34 -23.43
N GLY A 109 -23.65 16.04 -22.70
CA GLY A 109 -23.84 17.43 -22.28
C GLY A 109 -24.34 17.61 -20.85
N TRP A 110 -24.49 16.54 -20.05
CA TRP A 110 -24.89 16.66 -18.65
C TRP A 110 -23.71 17.06 -17.76
N SER A 111 -23.66 18.34 -17.36
CA SER A 111 -22.54 18.92 -16.57
C SER A 111 -22.79 19.00 -15.07
N ALA A 112 -23.91 18.46 -14.56
CA ALA A 112 -24.30 18.61 -13.16
C ALA A 112 -23.32 17.99 -12.15
N ILE A 113 -22.62 16.90 -12.53
CA ILE A 113 -21.65 16.21 -11.67
C ILE A 113 -20.28 16.31 -12.33
N PRO A 114 -19.37 17.20 -11.89
CA PRO A 114 -18.04 17.31 -12.46
C PRO A 114 -17.19 16.07 -12.16
N PRO A 115 -16.17 15.77 -12.98
CA PRO A 115 -15.19 14.75 -12.67
C PRO A 115 -14.34 15.19 -11.47
N THR A 116 -14.25 14.33 -10.45
CA THR A 116 -13.41 14.61 -9.28
C THR A 116 -12.70 13.34 -8.79
N TYR A 117 -11.90 13.48 -7.75
CA TYR A 117 -11.12 12.40 -7.15
C TYR A 117 -11.96 11.31 -6.45
N TRP A 118 -13.28 11.50 -6.27
CA TRP A 118 -14.11 10.41 -5.75
C TRP A 118 -14.22 9.22 -6.72
N GLU A 119 -14.10 9.45 -8.03
CA GLU A 119 -14.25 8.40 -9.04
C GLU A 119 -13.19 7.29 -8.96
N PRO A 120 -11.86 7.59 -8.85
CA PRO A 120 -10.86 6.55 -8.60
C PRO A 120 -11.06 5.83 -7.25
N LEU A 121 -11.54 6.53 -6.22
CA LEU A 121 -11.88 5.91 -4.92
C LEU A 121 -13.05 4.94 -5.06
N TRP A 122 -14.08 5.33 -5.81
CA TRP A 122 -15.27 4.51 -6.04
C TRP A 122 -14.94 3.24 -6.82
N ILE A 123 -14.27 3.40 -7.96
CA ILE A 123 -13.95 2.25 -8.80
C ILE A 123 -13.02 1.28 -8.06
N SER A 124 -12.01 1.76 -7.33
CA SER A 124 -11.10 0.90 -6.56
C SER A 124 -11.83 0.13 -5.45
N ALA A 125 -12.68 0.81 -4.67
CA ALA A 125 -13.45 0.19 -3.58
C ALA A 125 -14.32 -0.98 -4.07
N TRP A 126 -15.15 -0.72 -5.09
CA TRP A 126 -16.14 -1.68 -5.56
C TRP A 126 -15.53 -2.78 -6.44
N THR A 127 -14.46 -2.47 -7.16
CA THR A 127 -13.67 -3.49 -7.87
C THR A 127 -13.03 -4.46 -6.89
N GLY A 128 -12.36 -3.95 -5.84
CA GLY A 128 -11.76 -4.78 -4.79
C GLY A 128 -12.81 -5.66 -4.10
N ALA A 129 -13.98 -5.09 -3.77
CA ALA A 129 -15.12 -5.81 -3.23
C ALA A 129 -15.57 -6.97 -4.13
N SER A 130 -15.72 -6.70 -5.44
CA SER A 130 -16.16 -7.68 -6.42
C SER A 130 -15.17 -8.84 -6.53
N PHE A 131 -13.86 -8.55 -6.65
CA PHE A 131 -12.81 -9.56 -6.70
C PHE A 131 -12.71 -10.37 -5.41
N PHE A 132 -12.90 -9.74 -4.26
CA PHE A 132 -12.93 -10.43 -2.97
C PHE A 132 -14.06 -11.48 -2.94
N HIS A 133 -15.28 -11.11 -3.31
CA HIS A 133 -16.40 -12.06 -3.34
C HIS A 133 -16.24 -13.15 -4.38
N ALA A 134 -15.65 -12.81 -5.53
CA ALA A 134 -15.32 -13.78 -6.55
C ALA A 134 -14.31 -14.83 -6.02
N THR A 135 -13.24 -14.39 -5.34
CA THR A 135 -12.04 -15.22 -5.08
C THR A 135 -11.87 -15.74 -3.66
N TRP A 136 -12.44 -15.09 -2.64
CA TRP A 136 -12.16 -15.42 -1.24
C TRP A 136 -12.86 -16.72 -0.81
N ARG A 137 -12.04 -17.74 -0.49
CA ARG A 137 -12.45 -19.09 -0.05
C ARG A 137 -13.31 -19.90 -1.05
N GLN A 138 -13.43 -19.44 -2.30
CA GLN A 138 -14.14 -20.20 -3.33
C GLN A 138 -13.28 -21.33 -3.88
N ASP A 139 -13.86 -22.52 -3.97
CA ASP A 139 -13.30 -23.64 -4.74
C ASP A 139 -13.78 -23.52 -6.19
N TRP A 140 -12.89 -23.03 -7.04
CA TRP A 140 -13.18 -22.77 -8.45
C TRP A 140 -13.35 -24.06 -9.27
N GLY A 141 -13.16 -25.24 -8.68
CA GLY A 141 -13.13 -26.51 -9.40
C GLY A 141 -11.95 -26.62 -10.38
N THR A 142 -11.13 -25.58 -10.49
CA THR A 142 -9.83 -25.55 -11.18
C THR A 142 -8.74 -25.60 -10.11
N ARG A 143 -8.02 -26.73 -10.07
CA ARG A 143 -6.91 -26.91 -9.12
C ARG A 143 -5.70 -26.07 -9.55
N LEU A 144 -5.71 -24.77 -9.29
CA LEU A 144 -4.46 -23.99 -9.31
C LEU A 144 -3.57 -24.56 -8.21
N SER A 145 -2.48 -25.22 -8.59
CA SER A 145 -1.55 -25.75 -7.60
C SER A 145 -0.86 -24.60 -6.85
N HIS A 146 -0.42 -24.86 -5.63
CA HIS A 146 0.35 -23.88 -4.86
C HIS A 146 1.60 -23.39 -5.64
N ARG A 147 2.28 -24.30 -6.35
CA ARG A 147 3.48 -23.96 -7.14
C ARG A 147 3.13 -23.05 -8.32
N ALA A 148 2.03 -23.34 -9.02
CA ALA A 148 1.58 -22.52 -10.14
C ALA A 148 1.13 -21.13 -9.68
N GLY A 149 0.40 -21.02 -8.56
CA GLY A 149 0.01 -19.74 -7.99
C GLY A 149 1.20 -18.89 -7.54
N LEU A 150 2.21 -19.52 -6.92
CA LEU A 150 3.45 -18.85 -6.53
C LEU A 150 4.28 -18.41 -7.74
N LEU A 151 4.38 -19.26 -8.77
CA LEU A 151 5.06 -18.91 -10.02
C LEU A 151 4.37 -17.73 -10.70
N ALA A 152 3.04 -17.73 -10.79
CA ALA A 152 2.29 -16.61 -11.32
C ALA A 152 2.54 -15.32 -10.51
N ALA A 153 2.51 -15.38 -9.19
CA ALA A 153 2.84 -14.24 -8.33
C ALA A 153 4.27 -13.73 -8.57
N ALA A 154 5.24 -14.63 -8.72
CA ALA A 154 6.64 -14.28 -9.00
C ALA A 154 6.82 -13.64 -10.38
N LEU A 155 6.18 -14.17 -11.42
CA LEU A 155 6.22 -13.61 -12.77
C LEU A 155 5.56 -12.23 -12.83
N LEU A 156 4.43 -12.04 -12.14
CA LEU A 156 3.77 -10.74 -12.02
C LEU A 156 4.65 -9.73 -11.27
N SER A 157 5.22 -10.12 -10.14
CA SER A 157 6.19 -9.29 -9.41
C SER A 157 7.40 -8.95 -10.27
N LEU A 158 7.95 -9.90 -11.03
CA LEU A 158 9.08 -9.64 -11.93
C LEU A 158 8.71 -8.64 -13.03
N GLY A 159 7.54 -8.81 -13.67
CA GLY A 159 7.05 -7.91 -14.70
C GLY A 159 6.82 -6.49 -14.18
N ILE A 160 6.14 -6.35 -13.04
CA ILE A 160 5.90 -5.04 -12.40
C ILE A 160 7.20 -4.42 -11.88
N GLY A 161 8.11 -5.22 -11.32
CA GLY A 161 9.43 -4.73 -10.90
C GLY A 161 10.27 -4.23 -12.08
N GLY A 162 10.25 -4.93 -13.22
CA GLY A 162 10.89 -4.47 -14.45
C GLY A 162 10.29 -3.16 -14.97
N TRP A 163 8.96 -3.04 -14.92
CA TRP A 163 8.26 -1.80 -15.27
C TRP A 163 8.63 -0.63 -14.36
N TRP A 164 8.62 -0.83 -13.03
CA TRP A 164 8.99 0.18 -12.05
C TRP A 164 10.45 0.62 -12.16
N TYR A 165 11.36 -0.33 -12.42
CA TYR A 165 12.74 -0.01 -12.73
C TYR A 165 12.86 0.86 -13.99
N GLY A 166 12.16 0.47 -15.06
CA GLY A 166 12.10 1.24 -16.30
C GLY A 166 11.53 2.65 -16.10
N GLN A 167 10.50 2.79 -15.26
CA GLN A 167 9.97 4.10 -14.86
C GLN A 167 11.03 4.94 -14.15
N SER A 168 11.73 4.41 -13.14
CA SER A 168 12.77 5.16 -12.43
C SER A 168 13.88 5.64 -13.39
N LEU A 169 14.29 4.80 -14.34
CA LEU A 169 15.25 5.19 -15.39
C LEU A 169 14.71 6.29 -16.30
N TYR A 170 13.46 6.18 -16.73
CA TYR A 170 12.82 7.19 -17.56
C TYR A 170 12.81 8.54 -16.85
N TYR A 171 12.34 8.58 -15.60
CA TYR A 171 12.27 9.82 -14.82
C TYR A 171 13.66 10.41 -14.55
N TYR A 172 14.65 9.56 -14.24
CA TYR A 172 16.03 9.99 -14.07
C TYR A 172 16.60 10.66 -15.33
N ARG A 173 16.43 10.02 -16.50
CA ARG A 173 16.96 10.53 -17.79
C ARG A 173 16.29 11.81 -18.27
N HIS A 174 15.06 12.06 -17.84
CA HIS A 174 14.31 13.26 -18.21
C HIS A 174 14.34 14.34 -17.12
N TYR A 175 15.22 14.22 -16.11
CA TYR A 175 15.33 15.16 -15.00
C TYR A 175 14.00 15.39 -14.27
N GLN A 176 13.20 14.33 -14.17
CA GLN A 176 11.91 14.32 -13.48
C GLN A 176 12.03 13.74 -12.07
N LEU A 177 13.25 13.49 -11.58
CA LEU A 177 13.49 13.25 -10.16
C LEU A 177 13.60 14.59 -9.42
N GLY A 178 12.59 14.89 -8.62
CA GLY A 178 12.32 16.19 -8.01
C GLY A 178 12.92 16.37 -6.62
N TYR A 179 13.44 15.31 -6.00
CA TYR A 179 14.11 15.37 -4.71
C TYR A 179 15.42 14.59 -4.71
N ASN A 180 16.31 15.00 -3.81
CA ASN A 180 17.69 14.59 -3.71
C ASN A 180 17.92 13.36 -2.80
N ASP A 181 16.92 12.89 -2.05
CA ASP A 181 17.07 11.89 -0.98
C ASP A 181 17.83 10.63 -1.38
N PHE A 182 17.52 10.01 -2.54
CA PHE A 182 18.28 8.83 -2.98
C PHE A 182 19.77 9.13 -3.16
N GLY A 183 20.11 10.35 -3.58
CA GLY A 183 21.47 10.84 -3.69
C GLY A 183 22.13 10.95 -2.31
N HIS A 184 21.44 11.50 -1.32
CA HIS A 184 21.92 11.56 0.08
C HIS A 184 22.27 10.17 0.61
N PHE A 185 21.35 9.21 0.50
CA PHE A 185 21.60 7.87 1.02
C PHE A 185 22.68 7.12 0.24
N LEU A 186 22.68 7.21 -1.10
CA LEU A 186 23.73 6.58 -1.89
C LEU A 186 25.10 7.22 -1.65
N GLN A 187 25.17 8.54 -1.44
CA GLN A 187 26.42 9.22 -1.12
C GLN A 187 27.02 8.69 0.18
N ARG A 188 26.19 8.41 1.19
CA ARG A 188 26.63 7.80 2.46
C ARG A 188 27.19 6.38 2.26
N VAL A 189 26.54 5.58 1.43
CA VAL A 189 27.03 4.25 1.02
C VAL A 189 28.34 4.37 0.26
N ALA A 190 28.43 5.27 -0.71
CA ALA A 190 29.60 5.49 -1.55
C ALA A 190 30.81 6.02 -0.77
N ASN A 191 30.59 6.92 0.19
CA ASN A 191 31.63 7.41 1.09
C ASN A 191 32.18 6.30 1.98
N THR A 192 31.29 5.50 2.56
CA THR A 192 31.69 4.33 3.36
C THR A 192 32.49 3.33 2.52
N ALA A 193 31.99 3.02 1.33
CA ALA A 193 32.62 2.11 0.37
C ALA A 193 34.03 2.57 -0.05
N ALA A 194 34.27 3.88 -0.08
CA ALA A 194 35.55 4.48 -0.44
C ALA A 194 36.45 4.82 0.77
N GLY A 195 36.07 4.43 1.99
CA GLY A 195 36.85 4.71 3.20
C GLY A 195 36.81 6.16 3.68
N ARG A 196 35.87 6.98 3.20
CA ARG A 196 35.71 8.41 3.58
C ARG A 196 34.88 8.61 4.85
N GLY A 197 34.92 7.66 5.77
CA GLY A 197 34.15 7.65 7.01
C GLY A 197 32.85 6.86 6.92
N TRP A 198 32.29 6.57 8.10
CA TRP A 198 31.18 5.64 8.27
C TRP A 198 29.84 6.35 8.10
N LEU A 199 29.09 6.00 7.05
CA LEU A 199 27.79 6.57 6.69
C LEU A 199 27.73 8.12 6.69
N LEU A 200 28.87 8.77 6.46
CA LEU A 200 28.95 10.22 6.32
C LEU A 200 28.42 10.61 4.94
N GLU A 201 27.57 11.63 4.91
CA GLU A 201 27.14 12.23 3.67
C GLU A 201 28.17 13.26 3.16
N SER A 202 28.60 14.13 4.08
CA SER A 202 29.62 15.14 3.87
C SER A 202 30.57 15.16 5.08
N PRO A 203 31.75 15.78 4.98
CA PRO A 203 32.71 15.86 6.09
C PRO A 203 32.21 16.63 7.32
N VAL A 204 31.16 17.45 7.16
CA VAL A 204 30.66 18.36 8.22
C VAL A 204 29.40 17.85 8.91
N LEU A 205 28.70 16.89 8.32
CA LEU A 205 27.49 16.31 8.91
C LEU A 205 27.84 14.96 9.57
N PRO A 206 27.48 14.75 10.86
CA PRO A 206 27.70 13.46 11.50
C PRO A 206 26.85 12.36 10.85
N PRO A 207 27.20 11.08 11.06
CA PRO A 207 26.33 9.98 10.66
C PRO A 207 24.96 10.15 11.33
N PHE A 208 23.89 9.87 10.59
CA PHE A 208 22.51 9.98 11.07
C PHE A 208 22.05 11.39 11.48
N TRP A 209 22.71 12.44 11.00
CA TRP A 209 22.23 13.81 11.18
C TRP A 209 20.74 13.98 10.83
N ASP A 210 20.33 13.41 9.70
CA ASP A 210 18.96 13.44 9.18
C ASP A 210 18.18 12.18 9.62
N HIS A 211 18.43 11.05 8.96
CA HIS A 211 17.77 9.77 9.26
C HIS A 211 18.69 8.75 9.93
N PHE A 212 18.15 7.99 10.87
CA PHE A 212 18.79 6.83 11.48
C PHE A 212 18.55 5.58 10.64
N ASN A 213 19.56 5.24 9.84
CA ASN A 213 19.50 4.17 8.85
C ASN A 213 20.81 3.37 8.76
N PRO A 214 21.30 2.77 9.87
CA PRO A 214 22.52 1.95 9.85
C PRO A 214 22.46 0.77 8.86
N GLY A 215 21.25 0.33 8.49
CA GLY A 215 21.00 -0.69 7.48
C GLY A 215 21.55 -0.36 6.10
N LEU A 216 21.85 0.93 5.81
CA LEU A 216 22.56 1.34 4.59
C LEU A 216 23.90 0.62 4.39
N LEU A 217 24.55 0.18 5.47
CA LEU A 217 25.80 -0.58 5.39
C LEU A 217 25.67 -1.88 4.60
N LEU A 218 24.48 -2.49 4.59
CA LEU A 218 24.22 -3.71 3.81
C LEU A 218 24.33 -3.46 2.30
N LEU A 219 24.25 -2.20 1.86
CA LEU A 219 24.37 -1.82 0.46
C LEU A 219 25.82 -1.53 0.04
N VAL A 220 26.76 -1.40 0.98
CA VAL A 220 28.18 -1.12 0.68
C VAL A 220 28.78 -2.22 -0.23
N PRO A 221 28.61 -3.53 0.05
CA PRO A 221 29.11 -4.56 -0.85
C PRO A 221 28.47 -4.51 -2.25
N ALA A 222 27.17 -4.20 -2.32
CA ALA A 222 26.48 -4.05 -3.59
C ALA A 222 26.97 -2.84 -4.39
N TRP A 223 27.33 -1.75 -3.71
CA TRP A 223 27.91 -0.57 -4.32
C TRP A 223 29.30 -0.82 -4.91
N TRP A 224 30.14 -1.65 -4.27
CA TRP A 224 31.42 -2.04 -4.88
C TRP A 224 31.25 -2.78 -6.20
N ALA A 225 30.21 -3.61 -6.32
CA ALA A 225 29.90 -4.32 -7.56
C ALA A 225 29.26 -3.40 -8.61
N VAL A 226 28.37 -2.50 -8.18
CA VAL A 226 27.60 -1.61 -9.06
C VAL A 226 27.58 -0.19 -8.47
N PRO A 227 28.65 0.61 -8.68
CA PRO A 227 28.77 1.97 -8.13
C PRO A 227 27.97 2.97 -8.96
N SER A 228 26.63 2.81 -8.99
CA SER A 228 25.74 3.57 -9.84
C SER A 228 24.37 3.78 -9.20
N VAL A 229 23.72 4.90 -9.51
CA VAL A 229 22.32 5.18 -9.13
C VAL A 229 21.33 4.13 -9.63
N HIS A 230 21.69 3.38 -10.67
CA HIS A 230 20.91 2.25 -11.17
C HIS A 230 20.72 1.15 -10.11
N LEU A 231 21.66 1.00 -9.16
CA LEU A 231 21.53 0.09 -8.02
C LEU A 231 20.32 0.49 -7.16
N ALA A 232 20.19 1.77 -6.81
CA ALA A 232 19.07 2.29 -6.03
C ALA A 232 17.72 2.06 -6.73
N PHE A 233 17.63 2.34 -8.03
CA PHE A 233 16.41 2.09 -8.80
C PHE A 233 16.03 0.61 -8.83
N GLY A 234 17.03 -0.28 -8.99
CA GLY A 234 16.82 -1.71 -8.92
C GLY A 234 16.34 -2.16 -7.53
N LEU A 235 16.97 -1.66 -6.47
CA LEU A 235 16.58 -1.95 -5.08
C LEU A 235 15.16 -1.48 -4.77
N GLN A 236 14.77 -0.27 -5.18
CA GLN A 236 13.42 0.27 -5.01
C GLN A 236 12.39 -0.67 -5.66
N ALA A 237 12.56 -0.92 -6.96
CA ALA A 237 11.63 -1.70 -7.75
C ALA A 237 11.50 -3.15 -7.26
N VAL A 238 12.64 -3.80 -6.96
CA VAL A 238 12.66 -5.18 -6.44
C VAL A 238 12.00 -5.25 -5.06
N SER A 239 12.29 -4.31 -4.15
CA SER A 239 11.77 -4.34 -2.79
C SER A 239 10.24 -4.17 -2.77
N LEU A 240 9.72 -3.23 -3.57
CA LEU A 240 8.27 -3.04 -3.70
C LEU A 240 7.59 -4.24 -4.38
N ALA A 241 8.19 -4.75 -5.46
CA ALA A 241 7.58 -5.82 -6.25
C ALA A 241 7.61 -7.18 -5.54
N CYS A 242 8.66 -7.48 -4.77
CA CYS A 242 8.75 -8.73 -4.03
C CYS A 242 7.66 -8.85 -2.94
N GLY A 243 7.07 -7.72 -2.51
CA GLY A 243 5.89 -7.70 -1.67
C GLY A 243 4.73 -8.52 -2.25
N GLY A 244 4.56 -8.60 -3.58
CA GLY A 244 3.55 -9.46 -4.21
C GLY A 244 3.75 -10.95 -3.87
N VAL A 245 4.98 -11.44 -4.00
CA VAL A 245 5.36 -12.83 -3.63
C VAL A 245 5.19 -13.06 -2.13
N LEU A 246 5.59 -12.11 -1.30
CA LEU A 246 5.51 -12.22 0.16
C LEU A 246 4.05 -12.22 0.64
N VAL A 247 3.20 -11.36 0.07
CA VAL A 247 1.76 -11.31 0.33
C VAL A 247 1.08 -12.59 -0.13
N HIS A 248 1.46 -13.18 -1.27
CA HIS A 248 0.98 -14.50 -1.67
C HIS A 248 1.29 -15.55 -0.59
N ARG A 249 2.55 -15.58 -0.11
CA ARG A 249 2.98 -16.55 0.92
C ARG A 249 2.30 -16.30 2.27
N LEU A 250 2.06 -15.05 2.65
CA LEU A 250 1.30 -14.68 3.85
C LEU A 250 -0.14 -15.15 3.75
N ALA A 251 -0.83 -14.85 2.65
CA ALA A 251 -2.19 -15.31 2.41
C ALA A 251 -2.30 -16.84 2.46
N ARG A 252 -1.30 -17.56 1.93
CA ARG A 252 -1.21 -19.03 2.06
C ARG A 252 -0.97 -19.48 3.50
N ALA A 253 -0.09 -18.83 4.24
CA ALA A 253 0.18 -19.13 5.66
C ALA A 253 -1.05 -18.88 6.54
N MET A 254 -1.93 -17.97 6.14
CA MET A 254 -3.21 -17.68 6.81
C MET A 254 -4.38 -18.56 6.33
N GLY A 255 -4.12 -19.57 5.50
CA GLY A 255 -5.13 -20.53 5.04
C GLY A 255 -5.95 -20.11 3.81
N GLY A 256 -5.60 -19.02 3.12
CA GLY A 256 -6.25 -18.64 1.86
C GLY A 256 -5.94 -19.64 0.73
N SER A 257 -6.88 -19.89 -0.19
CA SER A 257 -6.68 -20.78 -1.35
C SER A 257 -5.57 -20.26 -2.29
N PRO A 258 -5.01 -21.09 -3.21
CA PRO A 258 -4.01 -20.61 -4.17
C PRO A 258 -4.50 -19.42 -5.01
N TRP A 259 -5.76 -19.45 -5.42
CA TRP A 259 -6.42 -18.33 -6.11
C TRP A 259 -6.60 -17.11 -5.21
N GLY A 260 -7.04 -17.30 -3.97
CA GLY A 260 -7.15 -16.20 -3.01
C GLY A 260 -5.79 -15.54 -2.72
N ALA A 261 -4.74 -16.34 -2.58
CA ALA A 261 -3.38 -15.85 -2.38
C ALA A 261 -2.82 -15.11 -3.60
N LEU A 262 -3.12 -15.58 -4.82
CA LEU A 262 -2.77 -14.87 -6.04
C LEU A 262 -3.55 -13.55 -6.17
N ALA A 263 -4.83 -13.53 -5.81
CA ALA A 263 -5.62 -12.30 -5.79
C ALA A 263 -5.04 -11.27 -4.82
N TRP A 264 -4.60 -11.67 -3.62
CA TRP A 264 -3.89 -10.80 -2.68
C TRP A 264 -2.54 -10.30 -3.22
N SER A 265 -1.80 -11.14 -3.94
CA SER A 265 -0.56 -10.72 -4.63
C SER A 265 -0.83 -9.63 -5.66
N VAL A 266 -1.87 -9.81 -6.49
CA VAL A 266 -2.27 -8.81 -7.49
C VAL A 266 -2.73 -7.53 -6.81
N ALA A 267 -3.52 -7.64 -5.75
CA ALA A 267 -3.99 -6.49 -4.97
C ALA A 267 -2.83 -5.68 -4.38
N TRP A 268 -1.78 -6.33 -3.88
CA TRP A 268 -0.56 -5.65 -3.43
C TRP A 268 0.13 -4.89 -4.58
N LEU A 269 0.37 -5.56 -5.71
CA LEU A 269 1.06 -4.97 -6.86
C LEU A 269 0.26 -3.83 -7.49
N ALA A 270 -1.06 -3.86 -7.39
CA ALA A 270 -1.97 -2.83 -7.88
C ALA A 270 -2.28 -1.75 -6.84
N GLN A 271 -1.80 -1.88 -5.60
CA GLN A 271 -2.11 -0.94 -4.53
C GLN A 271 -1.51 0.44 -4.84
N PRO A 272 -2.31 1.53 -4.88
CA PRO A 272 -1.79 2.85 -5.22
C PRO A 272 -0.63 3.29 -4.32
N ALA A 273 -0.68 3.02 -3.02
CA ALA A 273 0.44 3.34 -2.13
C ALA A 273 1.74 2.63 -2.53
N ALA A 274 1.69 1.34 -2.87
CA ALA A 274 2.89 0.59 -3.28
C ALA A 274 3.42 1.06 -4.64
N GLY A 275 2.54 1.30 -5.60
CA GLY A 275 2.93 1.78 -6.92
C GLY A 275 3.41 3.22 -6.92
N GLN A 276 2.75 4.10 -6.16
CA GLN A 276 3.17 5.49 -6.00
C GLN A 276 4.47 5.58 -5.20
N MET A 277 4.75 4.71 -4.22
CA MET A 277 6.04 4.67 -3.51
C MET A 277 7.24 4.52 -4.46
N ASN A 278 7.11 3.82 -5.59
CA ASN A 278 8.20 3.74 -6.58
C ASN A 278 8.54 5.10 -7.20
N LEU A 279 7.54 5.98 -7.28
CA LEU A 279 7.61 7.32 -7.85
C LEU A 279 7.42 8.41 -6.80
N ALA A 280 7.33 8.07 -5.51
CA ALA A 280 6.80 8.97 -4.49
C ALA A 280 7.67 10.21 -4.52
N TYR A 281 7.02 11.32 -4.91
CA TYR A 281 7.49 12.67 -5.19
C TYR A 281 8.87 12.71 -5.85
N THR A 282 9.10 11.69 -6.67
CA THR A 282 10.26 11.41 -7.49
C THR A 282 11.59 11.42 -6.72
N TYR A 283 11.57 10.98 -5.45
CA TYR A 283 12.72 10.73 -4.56
C TYR A 283 13.68 9.66 -5.08
N GLY A 284 13.32 8.94 -6.15
CA GLY A 284 14.00 7.71 -6.49
C GLY A 284 13.86 6.70 -5.34
N TRP A 285 14.97 6.16 -4.87
CA TRP A 285 15.01 5.14 -3.83
C TRP A 285 15.01 5.72 -2.42
N HIS A 286 14.35 5.00 -1.49
CA HIS A 286 14.32 5.34 -0.07
C HIS A 286 14.52 4.07 0.79
N PRO A 287 15.25 4.12 1.91
CA PRO A 287 15.54 2.96 2.75
C PRO A 287 14.29 2.20 3.24
N VAL A 288 13.20 2.91 3.54
CA VAL A 288 11.91 2.30 3.94
C VAL A 288 11.40 1.27 2.94
N SER A 289 11.72 1.42 1.65
CA SER A 289 11.30 0.47 0.61
C SER A 289 11.92 -0.90 0.82
N VAL A 290 13.14 -0.98 1.36
CA VAL A 290 13.80 -2.24 1.76
C VAL A 290 13.22 -2.76 3.08
N ALA A 291 12.77 -1.86 3.97
CA ALA A 291 12.12 -2.25 5.22
C ALA A 291 10.80 -3.00 4.99
N LEU A 292 9.99 -2.59 3.99
CA LEU A 292 8.70 -3.20 3.67
C LEU A 292 8.75 -4.73 3.49
N PRO A 293 9.57 -5.30 2.59
CA PRO A 293 9.65 -6.75 2.46
C PRO A 293 10.25 -7.43 3.70
N LEU A 294 11.15 -6.78 4.43
CA LEU A 294 11.70 -7.32 5.68
C LEU A 294 10.61 -7.44 6.77
N LEU A 295 9.72 -6.45 6.90
CA LEU A 295 8.56 -6.51 7.79
C LEU A 295 7.59 -7.65 7.40
N LEU A 296 7.31 -7.81 6.10
CA LEU A 296 6.48 -8.91 5.60
C LEU A 296 7.12 -10.28 5.88
N VAL A 297 8.43 -10.40 5.73
CA VAL A 297 9.20 -11.60 6.09
C VAL A 297 9.15 -11.85 7.59
N ALA A 298 9.28 -10.81 8.42
CA ALA A 298 9.20 -10.93 9.88
C ALA A 298 7.85 -11.52 10.31
N ILE A 299 6.74 -10.98 9.79
CA ILE A 299 5.39 -11.51 10.04
C ILE A 299 5.27 -12.96 9.55
N LEU A 300 5.78 -13.26 8.36
CA LEU A 300 5.74 -14.62 7.81
C LEU A 300 6.52 -15.62 8.67
N CYS A 301 7.66 -15.22 9.22
CA CYS A 301 8.46 -16.01 10.15
C CYS A 301 7.75 -16.22 11.49
N VAL A 302 7.08 -15.19 12.03
CA VAL A 302 6.22 -15.30 13.23
C VAL A 302 5.12 -16.34 13.01
N LEU A 303 4.38 -16.24 11.91
CA LEU A 303 3.32 -17.20 11.56
C LEU A 303 3.83 -18.63 11.42
N ARG A 304 5.09 -18.80 11.01
CA ARG A 304 5.77 -20.10 10.86
C ARG A 304 6.58 -20.55 12.06
N ARG A 305 6.46 -19.89 13.22
CA ARG A 305 7.20 -20.25 14.46
C ARG A 305 8.72 -20.10 14.36
N ARG A 306 9.23 -19.31 13.40
CA ARG A 306 10.66 -19.07 13.18
C ARG A 306 11.10 -17.76 13.83
N ILE A 307 11.09 -17.71 15.16
CA ILE A 307 11.25 -16.45 15.92
C ILE A 307 12.62 -15.79 15.70
N GLY A 308 13.72 -16.57 15.66
CA GLY A 308 15.04 -16.00 15.39
C GLY A 308 15.12 -15.26 14.05
N TRP A 309 14.51 -15.83 13.00
CA TRP A 309 14.42 -15.19 11.68
C TRP A 309 13.47 -14.00 11.66
N ALA A 310 12.41 -14.04 12.47
CA ALA A 310 11.50 -12.89 12.62
C ALA A 310 12.21 -11.71 13.29
N LEU A 311 12.99 -11.97 14.35
CA LEU A 311 13.78 -10.96 15.04
C LEU A 311 14.85 -10.39 14.12
N LEU A 312 15.59 -11.23 13.39
CA LEU A 312 16.57 -10.76 12.42
C LEU A 312 15.93 -9.87 11.37
N ALA A 313 14.83 -10.30 10.74
CA ALA A 313 14.14 -9.50 9.73
C ALA A 313 13.58 -8.20 10.30
N GLY A 314 13.04 -8.22 11.53
CA GLY A 314 12.55 -7.03 12.22
C GLY A 314 13.66 -6.03 12.55
N VAL A 315 14.79 -6.49 13.09
CA VAL A 315 15.96 -5.64 13.36
C VAL A 315 16.51 -5.04 12.07
N LEU A 316 16.64 -5.86 11.01
CA LEU A 316 17.08 -5.35 9.71
C LEU A 316 16.11 -4.31 9.14
N ALA A 317 14.79 -4.53 9.26
CA ALA A 317 13.78 -3.55 8.82
C ALA A 317 13.91 -2.24 9.63
N SER A 318 13.94 -2.33 10.95
CA SER A 318 14.12 -1.21 11.88
C SER A 318 15.45 -0.48 11.70
N SER A 319 16.47 -1.14 11.14
CA SER A 319 17.75 -0.50 10.81
C SER A 319 17.71 0.35 9.54
N MET A 320 16.65 0.25 8.73
CA MET A 320 16.53 1.03 7.50
C MET A 320 16.08 2.46 7.76
N GLN A 321 15.23 2.70 8.76
CA GLN A 321 14.72 4.02 9.09
C GLN A 321 14.05 4.02 10.48
N GLU A 322 14.12 5.14 11.19
CA GLU A 322 13.62 5.27 12.57
C GLU A 322 12.10 5.12 12.71
N ASP A 323 11.33 5.52 11.72
CA ASP A 323 9.87 5.37 11.69
C ASP A 323 9.45 3.89 11.65
N VAL A 324 10.25 3.03 11.03
CA VAL A 324 10.05 1.57 11.04
C VAL A 324 10.18 1.00 12.46
N ILE A 325 11.01 1.61 13.31
CA ILE A 325 11.13 1.26 14.73
C ILE A 325 9.80 1.54 15.45
N VAL A 326 9.20 2.70 15.19
CA VAL A 326 7.89 3.08 15.73
C VAL A 326 6.80 2.12 15.26
N VAL A 327 6.74 1.82 13.96
CA VAL A 327 5.77 0.85 13.40
C VAL A 327 5.93 -0.52 14.07
N THR A 328 7.17 -0.96 14.30
CA THR A 328 7.47 -2.22 15.00
C THR A 328 7.01 -2.18 16.46
N ALA A 329 7.24 -1.07 17.17
CA ALA A 329 6.79 -0.88 18.54
C ALA A 329 5.26 -0.94 18.63
N CYS A 330 4.54 -0.24 17.75
CA CYS A 330 3.07 -0.23 17.70
C CYS A 330 2.50 -1.62 17.37
N PHE A 331 3.13 -2.37 16.46
CA PHE A 331 2.75 -3.75 16.17
C PHE A 331 2.90 -4.64 17.40
N CYS A 332 4.07 -4.61 18.05
CA CYS A 332 4.34 -5.39 19.26
C CYS A 332 3.41 -5.02 20.42
N ALA A 333 3.13 -3.73 20.63
CA ALA A 333 2.20 -3.27 21.66
C ALA A 333 0.78 -3.81 21.42
N THR A 334 0.31 -3.74 20.17
CA THR A 334 -1.00 -4.26 19.79
C THR A 334 -1.06 -5.77 19.90
N ALA A 335 0.01 -6.48 19.52
CA ALA A 335 0.14 -7.92 19.66
C ALA A 335 0.03 -8.37 21.13
N SER A 336 0.71 -7.66 22.04
CA SER A 336 0.63 -7.87 23.48
C SER A 336 -0.79 -7.66 24.00
N TRP A 337 -1.42 -6.55 23.63
CA TRP A 337 -2.79 -6.24 24.02
C TRP A 337 -3.80 -7.29 23.51
N VAL A 338 -3.63 -7.79 22.28
CA VAL A 338 -4.47 -8.86 21.74
C VAL A 338 -4.29 -10.16 22.53
N ALA A 339 -3.05 -10.55 22.84
CA ALA A 339 -2.75 -11.75 23.64
C ALA A 339 -3.39 -11.65 25.03
N TRP A 340 -3.31 -10.48 25.66
CA TRP A 340 -4.00 -10.19 26.92
C TRP A 340 -5.52 -10.21 26.78
N ARG A 341 -6.10 -9.58 25.75
CA ARG A 341 -7.57 -9.56 25.54
C ARG A 341 -8.15 -10.96 25.38
N GLN A 342 -7.43 -11.87 24.73
CA GLN A 342 -7.87 -13.24 24.45
C GLN A 342 -7.81 -14.16 25.68
N SER A 343 -6.84 -13.95 26.57
CA SER A 343 -6.56 -14.85 27.70
C SER A 343 -6.77 -14.21 29.08
N LYS A 344 -7.03 -12.90 29.11
CA LYS A 344 -6.98 -12.04 30.31
C LYS A 344 -5.64 -12.05 31.05
N SER A 345 -4.57 -12.48 30.38
CA SER A 345 -3.22 -12.59 30.95
C SER A 345 -2.14 -12.28 29.90
N LEU A 346 -1.00 -11.72 30.33
CA LEU A 346 0.17 -11.57 29.46
C LEU A 346 0.89 -12.92 29.18
N THR A 347 0.52 -13.98 29.89
CA THR A 347 0.95 -15.36 29.56
C THR A 347 0.19 -15.94 28.36
N GLY A 348 -0.98 -15.39 28.02
CA GLY A 348 -1.67 -15.76 26.81
C GLY A 348 -0.86 -15.43 25.57
N GLN A 349 -1.24 -16.02 24.45
CA GLN A 349 -0.45 -15.93 23.24
C GLN A 349 -1.26 -15.36 22.08
N TRP A 350 -0.59 -14.58 21.24
CA TRP A 350 -1.10 -14.20 19.92
C TRP A 350 -0.05 -14.50 18.87
N MET A 351 -0.49 -15.10 17.76
CA MET A 351 0.40 -15.75 16.79
C MET A 351 1.38 -16.69 17.50
N GLY A 352 0.93 -17.35 18.59
CA GLY A 352 1.66 -18.16 19.57
C GLY A 352 3.01 -17.61 20.09
N ILE A 353 3.10 -16.30 20.23
CA ILE A 353 4.11 -15.61 21.03
C ILE A 353 3.37 -15.04 22.25
N SER A 354 3.97 -15.13 23.44
CA SER A 354 3.35 -14.66 24.68
C SER A 354 3.17 -13.14 24.67
N GLY A 355 2.16 -12.65 25.38
CA GLY A 355 1.94 -11.22 25.60
C GLY A 355 3.15 -10.54 26.22
N TRP A 356 3.85 -11.21 27.15
CA TRP A 356 5.11 -10.70 27.73
C TRP A 356 6.21 -10.49 26.70
N SER A 357 6.44 -11.45 25.79
CA SER A 357 7.44 -11.30 24.74
C SER A 357 7.10 -10.15 23.79
N TRP A 358 5.81 -9.97 23.47
CA TRP A 358 5.35 -8.84 22.68
C TRP A 358 5.53 -7.50 23.41
N ALA A 359 5.20 -7.43 24.70
CA ALA A 359 5.39 -6.24 25.52
C ALA A 359 6.87 -5.86 25.61
N ALA A 360 7.76 -6.84 25.80
CA ALA A 360 9.21 -6.62 25.79
C ALA A 360 9.70 -6.09 24.43
N GLY A 361 9.20 -6.63 23.32
CA GLY A 361 9.50 -6.11 21.98
C GLY A 361 9.04 -4.67 21.78
N ALA A 362 7.85 -4.32 22.28
CA ALA A 362 7.33 -2.95 22.22
C ALA A 362 8.18 -1.98 23.05
N ALA A 363 8.51 -2.37 24.29
CA ALA A 363 9.34 -1.57 25.18
C ALA A 363 10.75 -1.36 24.61
N LEU A 364 11.37 -2.42 24.09
CA LEU A 364 12.70 -2.33 23.47
C LEU A 364 12.68 -1.41 22.25
N ALA A 365 11.75 -1.61 21.30
CA ALA A 365 11.64 -0.77 20.12
C ALA A 365 11.36 0.71 20.50
N GLY A 366 10.49 0.94 21.48
CA GLY A 366 10.22 2.28 22.02
C GLY A 366 11.45 2.93 22.63
N LEU A 367 12.22 2.22 23.46
CA LEU A 367 13.46 2.71 24.05
C LEU A 367 14.52 3.02 22.99
N VAL A 368 14.65 2.17 21.98
CA VAL A 368 15.56 2.42 20.84
C VAL A 368 15.14 3.67 20.09
N PHE A 369 13.84 3.84 19.79
CA PHE A 369 13.34 5.04 19.13
C PHE A 369 13.60 6.30 19.97
N LEU A 370 13.36 6.26 21.28
CA LEU A 370 13.65 7.38 22.19
C LEU A 370 15.14 7.73 22.20
N ALA A 371 16.03 6.73 22.19
CA ALA A 371 17.46 6.96 22.08
C ALA A 371 17.80 7.61 20.74
N VAL A 372 17.29 7.08 19.63
CA VAL A 372 17.51 7.65 18.29
C VAL A 372 17.01 9.10 18.21
N TYR A 373 15.82 9.37 18.73
CA TYR A 373 15.23 10.71 18.77
C TYR A 373 16.10 11.68 19.59
N GLN A 374 16.57 11.27 20.76
CA GLN A 374 17.41 12.08 21.64
C GLN A 374 18.73 12.52 20.98
N PHE A 375 19.26 11.72 20.05
CA PHE A 375 20.50 12.00 19.34
C PHE A 375 20.31 12.51 17.90
N SER A 376 19.07 12.71 17.45
CA SER A 376 18.78 13.20 16.10
C SER A 376 19.00 14.70 16.00
N GLY A 377 19.79 15.13 15.00
CA GLY A 377 20.04 16.55 14.72
C GLY A 377 18.84 17.30 14.13
N LEU A 378 17.85 16.58 13.58
CA LEU A 378 16.65 17.16 12.98
C LEU A 378 15.39 17.02 13.83
N ALA A 379 15.47 16.46 15.04
CA ALA A 379 14.31 16.26 15.91
C ALA A 379 13.52 17.56 16.12
N GLU A 380 14.19 18.67 16.42
CA GLU A 380 13.55 19.98 16.61
C GLU A 380 12.82 20.46 15.35
N PHE A 381 13.46 20.32 14.18
CA PHE A 381 12.85 20.69 12.90
C PHE A 381 11.57 19.89 12.62
N GLN A 382 11.58 18.58 12.91
CA GLN A 382 10.42 17.73 12.70
C GLN A 382 9.31 18.03 13.73
N THR A 383 9.64 18.26 14.99
CA THR A 383 8.65 18.62 16.03
C THR A 383 8.04 19.99 15.83
N GLY A 384 8.74 20.93 15.18
CA GLY A 384 8.22 22.25 14.82
C GLY A 384 6.95 22.20 13.96
N ARG A 385 6.69 21.06 13.30
CA ARG A 385 5.49 20.79 12.51
C ARG A 385 4.21 20.61 13.35
N PHE A 386 4.36 20.52 14.67
CA PHE A 386 3.26 20.38 15.63
C PHE A 386 3.09 21.61 16.53
N VAL A 387 3.77 22.74 16.23
CA VAL A 387 3.72 23.97 17.05
C VAL A 387 2.30 24.49 17.28
N ALA A 388 1.39 24.30 16.31
CA ALA A 388 -0.02 24.65 16.46
C ALA A 388 -0.72 23.83 17.57
N LEU A 389 -0.25 22.61 17.85
CA LEU A 389 -0.83 21.69 18.82
C LEU A 389 -0.27 21.90 20.24
N GLY A 390 0.92 22.47 20.38
CA GLY A 390 1.53 22.75 21.68
C GLY A 390 3.03 23.01 21.60
N ASP A 391 3.57 23.61 22.65
CA ASP A 391 5.00 23.95 22.77
C ASP A 391 5.81 22.85 23.48
N THR A 392 5.11 21.84 24.05
CA THR A 392 5.72 20.69 24.73
C THR A 392 5.09 19.38 24.27
N PRO A 393 5.80 18.23 24.37
CA PRO A 393 5.25 16.94 24.00
C PRO A 393 3.93 16.59 24.70
N LEU A 394 3.79 16.98 25.98
CA LEU A 394 2.54 16.78 26.73
C LEU A 394 1.40 17.64 26.19
N GLN A 395 1.66 18.91 25.85
CA GLN A 395 0.65 19.76 25.23
C GLN A 395 0.21 19.23 23.87
N ILE A 396 1.15 18.76 23.04
CA ILE A 396 0.85 18.14 21.74
C ILE A 396 0.02 16.86 21.94
N LEU A 397 0.39 16.00 22.89
CA LEU A 397 -0.34 14.77 23.17
C LEU A 397 -1.78 15.04 23.63
N PHE A 398 -1.98 16.06 24.47
CA PHE A 398 -3.30 16.45 25.00
C PHE A 398 -4.00 17.53 24.16
N SER A 399 -3.46 17.89 22.99
CA SER A 399 -4.06 18.90 22.11
C SER A 399 -5.48 18.58 21.63
N PRO A 400 -5.97 17.33 21.53
CA PRO A 400 -7.39 17.08 21.23
C PRO A 400 -8.35 17.75 22.24
N VAL A 401 -7.88 17.96 23.48
CA VAL A 401 -8.64 18.57 24.57
C VAL A 401 -8.16 20.00 24.85
N LEU A 402 -6.84 20.23 24.85
CA LEU A 402 -6.25 21.54 25.17
C LEU A 402 -6.34 22.54 24.01
N ARG A 403 -6.32 22.07 22.76
CA ARG A 403 -6.39 22.88 21.54
C ARG A 403 -7.31 22.21 20.49
N PRO A 404 -8.60 21.99 20.80
CA PRO A 404 -9.49 21.17 19.98
C PRO A 404 -9.67 21.73 18.57
N ALA A 405 -9.77 23.06 18.43
CA ALA A 405 -9.93 23.68 17.11
C ALA A 405 -8.72 23.42 16.19
N ALA A 406 -7.49 23.49 16.73
CA ALA A 406 -6.28 23.21 15.96
C ALA A 406 -6.17 21.71 15.61
N PHE A 407 -6.36 20.82 16.60
CA PHE A 407 -6.23 19.39 16.39
C PHE A 407 -7.30 18.82 15.45
N TRP A 408 -8.57 19.07 15.74
CA TRP A 408 -9.68 18.55 14.93
C TRP A 408 -9.78 19.27 13.59
N GLY A 409 -9.42 20.56 13.55
CA GLY A 409 -9.34 21.33 12.31
C GLY A 409 -8.29 20.78 11.34
N GLU A 410 -7.14 20.31 11.84
CA GLU A 410 -6.14 19.64 11.02
C GLU A 410 -6.57 18.23 10.60
N LEU A 411 -6.99 17.41 11.58
CA LEU A 411 -7.34 16.01 11.36
C LEU A 411 -8.48 15.83 10.35
N LEU A 412 -9.48 16.70 10.39
CA LEU A 412 -10.71 16.59 9.58
C LEU A 412 -10.63 17.35 8.24
N ARG A 413 -9.44 17.81 7.81
CA ARG A 413 -9.28 18.42 6.50
C ARG A 413 -9.69 17.45 5.38
N PRO A 414 -10.39 17.91 4.33
CA PRO A 414 -10.82 17.04 3.21
C PRO A 414 -9.68 16.26 2.56
N THR A 415 -8.49 16.84 2.48
CA THR A 415 -7.29 16.17 1.94
C THR A 415 -6.84 14.99 2.80
N LYS A 416 -6.91 15.10 4.13
CA LYS A 416 -6.59 14.03 5.08
C LYS A 416 -7.61 12.89 4.98
N LEU A 417 -8.89 13.21 4.82
CA LEU A 417 -9.92 12.21 4.55
C LEU A 417 -9.69 11.50 3.21
N ALA A 418 -9.38 12.23 2.14
CA ALA A 418 -9.07 11.66 0.84
C ALA A 418 -7.84 10.74 0.88
N TYR A 419 -6.81 11.10 1.63
CA TYR A 419 -5.65 10.24 1.90
C TYR A 419 -6.05 8.93 2.57
N LEU A 420 -6.79 8.99 3.68
CA LEU A 420 -7.25 7.80 4.39
C LEU A 420 -8.10 6.90 3.50
N LEU A 421 -9.03 7.48 2.74
CA LEU A 421 -9.86 6.74 1.80
C LEU A 421 -9.01 6.09 0.71
N SER A 422 -7.97 6.78 0.21
CA SER A 422 -7.07 6.23 -0.81
C SER A 422 -6.22 5.07 -0.29
N LEU A 423 -5.85 5.07 0.99
CA LEU A 423 -5.15 3.94 1.64
C LEU A 423 -6.07 2.75 1.91
N THR A 424 -7.31 3.02 2.33
CA THR A 424 -8.20 2.00 2.91
C THR A 424 -9.18 1.40 1.92
N LEU A 425 -9.79 2.19 1.03
CA LEU A 425 -10.80 1.70 0.10
C LEU A 425 -10.31 0.61 -0.85
N PRO A 426 -9.09 0.68 -1.43
CA PRO A 426 -8.58 -0.41 -2.26
C PRO A 426 -8.49 -1.76 -1.53
N CYS A 427 -8.37 -1.75 -0.20
CA CYS A 427 -8.29 -2.96 0.63
C CYS A 427 -9.66 -3.62 0.89
N PHE A 428 -10.77 -2.97 0.52
CA PHE A 428 -12.16 -3.35 0.81
C PHE A 428 -12.50 -3.37 2.32
N LEU A 429 -13.53 -2.62 2.72
CA LEU A 429 -13.90 -2.40 4.13
C LEU A 429 -14.07 -3.69 4.96
N PRO A 430 -14.75 -4.75 4.50
CA PRO A 430 -14.82 -6.01 5.25
C PRO A 430 -13.47 -6.68 5.51
N THR A 431 -12.47 -6.52 4.63
CA THR A 431 -11.11 -7.00 4.91
C THR A 431 -10.52 -6.20 6.07
N LEU A 432 -10.66 -4.87 6.03
CA LEU A 432 -10.17 -3.99 7.08
C LEU A 432 -10.81 -4.32 8.43
N VAL A 433 -12.13 -4.51 8.45
CA VAL A 433 -12.86 -4.93 9.66
C VAL A 433 -12.36 -6.27 10.19
N ARG A 434 -12.06 -7.24 9.31
CA ARG A 434 -11.46 -8.53 9.74
C ARG A 434 -10.03 -8.37 10.24
N GLY A 435 -9.28 -7.43 9.68
CA GLY A 435 -7.91 -7.07 10.02
C GLY A 435 -7.78 -6.03 11.13
N TRP A 436 -8.87 -5.68 11.84
CA TRP A 436 -8.91 -4.54 12.77
C TRP A 436 -7.79 -4.52 13.81
N ARG A 437 -7.32 -5.70 14.25
CA ARG A 437 -6.19 -5.82 15.19
C ARG A 437 -4.90 -5.24 14.61
N ILE A 438 -4.65 -5.44 13.31
CA ILE A 438 -3.47 -4.87 12.63
C ILE A 438 -3.70 -3.38 12.36
N LEU A 439 -4.94 -2.95 12.09
CA LEU A 439 -5.28 -1.53 11.89
C LEU A 439 -5.07 -0.68 13.15
N ILE A 440 -5.26 -1.26 14.34
CA ILE A 440 -4.92 -0.56 15.59
C ILE A 440 -3.42 -0.26 15.65
N ALA A 441 -2.57 -1.19 15.22
CA ALA A 441 -1.12 -0.97 15.21
C ALA A 441 -0.72 0.17 14.25
N THR A 442 -1.48 0.39 13.18
CA THR A 442 -1.24 1.52 12.27
C THR A 442 -1.82 2.84 12.77
N GLY A 443 -2.68 2.81 13.79
CA GLY A 443 -3.40 3.98 14.30
C GLY A 443 -2.49 5.12 14.75
N PRO A 444 -1.55 4.90 15.69
CA PRO A 444 -0.65 5.96 16.15
C PRO A 444 0.19 6.61 15.05
N PRO A 445 0.95 5.89 14.19
CA PRO A 445 1.72 6.54 13.13
C PRO A 445 0.83 7.24 12.11
N LEU A 446 -0.34 6.68 11.76
CA LEU A 446 -1.30 7.37 10.90
C LEU A 446 -1.81 8.66 11.53
N LEU A 447 -2.12 8.65 12.84
CA LEU A 447 -2.58 9.86 13.53
C LEU A 447 -1.53 10.96 13.47
N VAL A 448 -0.26 10.63 13.69
CA VAL A 448 0.87 11.57 13.55
C VAL A 448 0.86 12.19 12.16
N LEU A 449 0.80 11.39 11.08
CA LEU A 449 0.75 11.90 9.69
C LEU A 449 -0.46 12.81 9.42
N LEU A 450 -1.61 12.52 10.04
CA LEU A 450 -2.83 13.27 9.80
C LEU A 450 -2.83 14.63 10.50
N VAL A 451 -2.21 14.74 11.68
CA VAL A 451 -2.11 16.00 12.44
C VAL A 451 -0.80 16.74 12.21
N TRP A 452 0.05 16.19 11.34
CA TRP A 452 1.26 16.83 10.84
C TRP A 452 0.87 17.96 9.88
N ASP A 453 1.18 19.21 10.25
CA ASP A 453 1.01 20.39 9.40
C ASP A 453 2.08 20.45 8.30
N HIS A 454 2.03 19.46 7.43
CA HIS A 454 2.88 19.29 6.27
C HIS A 454 2.08 18.54 5.21
N LEU A 455 1.67 19.25 4.15
CA LEU A 455 0.80 18.69 3.12
C LEU A 455 1.31 17.37 2.51
N PRO A 456 2.62 17.22 2.19
CA PRO A 456 3.17 15.95 1.70
C PRO A 456 2.99 14.77 2.66
N ALA A 457 2.98 14.97 3.99
CA ALA A 457 2.83 13.88 4.97
C ALA A 457 1.49 13.12 4.84
N SER A 458 0.52 13.70 4.12
CA SER A 458 -0.78 13.09 3.85
C SER A 458 -1.04 12.89 2.35
N SER A 459 0.01 12.75 1.54
CA SER A 459 -0.12 12.43 0.12
C SER A 459 0.36 11.02 -0.17
N LEU A 460 -0.43 10.23 -0.91
CA LEU A 460 0.04 8.96 -1.50
C LEU A 460 1.22 9.13 -2.46
N ALA A 461 1.44 10.35 -2.96
CA ALA A 461 2.61 10.64 -3.75
C ALA A 461 3.85 10.85 -2.88
N PHE A 462 3.79 10.75 -1.56
CA PHE A 462 4.93 11.00 -0.67
C PHE A 462 5.08 9.90 0.39
N GLN A 463 3.95 9.41 0.91
CA GLN A 463 3.81 8.24 1.80
C GLN A 463 3.45 6.99 1.00
#